data_AF-B5DVE8-F1
#
_entry.id   AF-B5DVE8-F1
#
_cell.length_a   1.000
_cell.length_b   1.000
_cell.length_c   1.000
_cell.angle_alpha   90.00
_cell.angle_beta   90.00
_cell.angle_gamma   90.00
#
_symmetry.space_group_name_H-M   'P 1'
#
loop_
_entity.id
_entity.type
_entity.pdbx_description
1 polymer ?
#
loop_
_entity_poly.entity_id
_entity_poly.type
_entity_poly.pdbx_seq_one_letter_code
_entity_poly.pdbx_strand_id
1 'polypeptide(L)'
;KNWWRNLLFIHNYFGFSEMCLTHTHHLGIDTELFAVAPILILGLWRWPRRGLFTLLLLCTVGTAARYYTTIVNQLSNYIYFGTNIQRLFRTADYMYSFPPHRSTVYIMGILLGYVLRKYQSAKLSSLQLRLGWTAATVCVLASVLGPAPMGDINYVYNSTHAAIYAAFAPIAWCLFFSWIVFVSHNGYTNKLTKLFAWRGFQVSTKLSYAIYLTQFPVFFYNVGRRRHIHHYYNFVSIILDTNEFISIFLASVALTVLFDAPFQNLKKLLIKRPFSSSANGTAKDKALPTKAVAEGETATAVTPESGTGIATTNTTTAKPPSSALHPHQHSE
;
A
#
# COMPACT_ATOMS: atom_id res chain seq x y z
N LYS A 1 -7.55 22.44 -25.91
CA LYS A 1 -9.02 22.62 -25.73
C LYS A 1 -9.51 22.11 -24.36
N ASN A 2 -9.12 20.91 -23.92
CA ASN A 2 -9.68 20.27 -22.72
C ASN A 2 -8.83 20.40 -21.42
N TRP A 3 -7.85 21.32 -21.37
CA TRP A 3 -6.89 21.43 -20.24
C TRP A 3 -7.55 21.77 -18.90
N TRP A 4 -8.57 22.62 -18.91
CA TRP A 4 -9.30 23.04 -17.71
C TRP A 4 -9.99 21.87 -16.99
N ARG A 5 -10.39 20.83 -17.74
CA ARG A 5 -11.01 19.62 -17.17
C ARG A 5 -10.03 18.85 -16.29
N ASN A 6 -8.75 18.81 -16.66
CA ASN A 6 -7.70 18.19 -15.86
C ASN A 6 -7.43 18.98 -14.57
N LEU A 7 -7.51 20.32 -14.60
CA LEU A 7 -7.34 21.13 -13.40
C LEU A 7 -8.45 20.94 -12.37
N LEU A 8 -9.68 20.68 -12.86
CA LEU A 8 -10.83 20.37 -12.01
C LEU A 8 -10.92 18.87 -11.67
N PHE A 9 -10.01 18.03 -12.19
CA PHE A 9 -10.00 16.57 -12.03
C PHE A 9 -11.24 15.83 -12.58
N ILE A 10 -12.09 16.48 -13.37
CA ILE A 10 -13.34 15.91 -13.93
C ILE A 10 -13.17 15.29 -15.32
N HIS A 11 -11.95 15.24 -15.86
CA HIS A 11 -11.67 14.76 -17.22
C HIS A 11 -12.11 13.30 -17.46
N ASN A 12 -12.27 12.52 -16.39
CA ASN A 12 -12.71 11.13 -16.40
C ASN A 12 -14.13 10.90 -16.98
N TYR A 13 -15.00 11.91 -16.96
CA TYR A 13 -16.39 11.76 -17.43
C TYR A 13 -16.58 12.03 -18.93
N PHE A 14 -15.56 12.52 -19.62
CA PHE A 14 -15.69 12.99 -21.01
C PHE A 14 -15.11 12.01 -22.04
N GLY A 15 -14.81 10.78 -21.63
CA GLY A 15 -14.17 9.76 -22.47
C GLY A 15 -12.65 9.89 -22.50
N PHE A 16 -11.97 8.76 -22.61
CA PHE A 16 -10.51 8.61 -22.63
C PHE A 16 -9.89 9.27 -23.86
N SER A 17 -10.55 9.20 -25.02
CA SER A 17 -10.05 9.81 -26.26
C SER A 17 -9.99 11.35 -26.20
N GLU A 18 -10.84 11.98 -25.40
CA GLU A 18 -10.91 13.44 -25.26
C GLU A 18 -10.05 13.97 -24.10
N MET A 19 -9.37 13.09 -23.38
CA MET A 19 -8.49 13.48 -22.27
C MET A 19 -7.23 14.18 -22.81
N CYS A 20 -6.93 15.36 -22.25
CA CYS A 20 -5.71 16.09 -22.59
C CYS A 20 -4.46 15.40 -22.03
N LEU A 21 -4.58 14.72 -20.87
CA LEU A 21 -3.50 13.95 -20.24
C LEU A 21 -4.09 12.61 -19.77
N THR A 22 -4.10 11.62 -20.64
CA THR A 22 -4.63 10.27 -20.36
C THR A 22 -3.97 9.62 -19.15
N HIS A 23 -2.71 9.93 -18.88
CA HIS A 23 -2.03 9.45 -17.67
C HIS A 23 -2.65 10.01 -16.38
N THR A 24 -3.32 11.16 -16.39
CA THR A 24 -3.85 11.73 -15.14
C THR A 24 -5.20 11.13 -14.71
N HIS A 25 -5.72 10.12 -15.41
CA HIS A 25 -7.04 9.53 -15.12
C HIS A 25 -7.16 9.03 -13.67
N HIS A 26 -6.17 8.26 -13.17
CA HIS A 26 -6.24 7.70 -11.81
C HIS A 26 -6.16 8.80 -10.75
N LEU A 27 -5.34 9.82 -10.97
CA LEU A 27 -5.26 10.98 -10.07
C LEU A 27 -6.61 11.71 -9.98
N GLY A 28 -7.32 11.82 -11.11
CA GLY A 28 -8.69 12.34 -11.12
C GLY A 28 -9.65 11.47 -10.31
N ILE A 29 -9.65 10.14 -10.56
CA ILE A 29 -10.51 9.18 -9.87
C ILE A 29 -10.26 9.24 -8.36
N ASP A 30 -9.00 9.25 -7.94
CA ASP A 30 -8.62 9.31 -6.53
C ASP A 30 -9.14 10.61 -5.91
N THR A 31 -8.92 11.75 -6.56
CA THR A 31 -9.38 13.05 -6.04
C THR A 31 -10.90 13.08 -5.87
N GLU A 32 -11.66 12.58 -6.85
CA GLU A 32 -13.12 12.51 -6.80
C GLU A 32 -13.62 11.59 -5.69
N LEU A 33 -13.06 10.38 -5.57
CA LEU A 33 -13.47 9.41 -4.55
C LEU A 33 -13.04 9.83 -3.14
N PHE A 34 -11.86 10.44 -2.98
CA PHE A 34 -11.42 11.03 -1.72
C PHE A 34 -12.26 12.24 -1.32
N ALA A 35 -12.77 13.03 -2.27
CA ALA A 35 -13.68 14.13 -1.96
C ALA A 35 -15.03 13.61 -1.41
N VAL A 36 -15.53 12.48 -1.91
CA VAL A 36 -16.78 11.85 -1.44
C VAL A 36 -16.60 11.08 -0.13
N ALA A 37 -15.41 10.53 0.14
CA ALA A 37 -15.15 9.67 1.30
C ALA A 37 -15.54 10.28 2.67
N PRO A 38 -15.24 11.57 2.99
CA PRO A 38 -15.67 12.18 4.25
C PRO A 38 -17.18 12.12 4.47
N ILE A 39 -17.99 12.30 3.42
CA ILE A 39 -19.46 12.23 3.52
C ILE A 39 -19.89 10.83 3.92
N LEU A 40 -19.32 9.81 3.27
CA LEU A 40 -19.59 8.40 3.57
C LEU A 40 -19.13 8.03 5.00
N ILE A 41 -17.96 8.51 5.42
CA ILE A 41 -17.41 8.29 6.77
C ILE A 41 -18.28 8.97 7.82
N LEU A 42 -18.70 10.22 7.60
CA LEU A 42 -19.58 10.96 8.50
C LEU A 42 -20.96 10.29 8.61
N GLY A 43 -21.53 9.83 7.50
CA GLY A 43 -22.78 9.09 7.49
C GLY A 43 -22.68 7.79 8.28
N LEU A 44 -21.58 7.04 8.12
CA LEU A 44 -21.30 5.83 8.89
C LEU A 44 -21.09 6.12 10.38
N TRP A 45 -20.41 7.22 10.71
CA TRP A 45 -20.18 7.63 12.08
C TRP A 45 -21.47 8.06 12.80
N ARG A 46 -22.31 8.86 12.11
CA ARG A 46 -23.57 9.37 12.67
C ARG A 46 -24.64 8.29 12.81
N TRP A 47 -24.73 7.36 11.85
CA TRP A 47 -25.73 6.29 11.82
C TRP A 47 -25.09 4.94 11.43
N PRO A 48 -24.45 4.22 12.36
CA PRO A 48 -23.63 3.04 12.01
C PRO A 48 -24.40 1.93 11.30
N ARG A 49 -25.65 1.64 11.70
CA ARG A 49 -26.46 0.60 11.03
C ARG A 49 -26.89 1.00 9.62
N ARG A 50 -27.41 2.23 9.46
CA ARG A 50 -27.87 2.75 8.15
C ARG A 50 -26.70 3.01 7.22
N GLY A 51 -25.61 3.56 7.74
CA GLY A 51 -24.36 3.79 7.01
C GLY A 51 -23.75 2.48 6.53
N LEU A 52 -23.69 1.43 7.38
CA LEU A 52 -23.20 0.12 6.96
C LEU A 52 -24.08 -0.47 5.85
N PHE A 53 -25.40 -0.42 6.01
CA PHE A 53 -26.33 -0.86 4.96
C PHE A 53 -26.12 -0.07 3.65
N THR A 54 -25.95 1.25 3.73
CA THR A 54 -25.73 2.11 2.57
C THR A 54 -24.42 1.78 1.87
N LEU A 55 -23.33 1.56 2.61
CA LEU A 55 -22.03 1.18 2.04
C LEU A 55 -22.08 -0.19 1.36
N LEU A 56 -22.72 -1.17 2.01
CA LEU A 56 -22.90 -2.50 1.42
C LEU A 56 -23.74 -2.43 0.15
N LEU A 57 -24.85 -1.67 0.16
CA LEU A 57 -25.68 -1.44 -1.00
C LEU A 57 -24.91 -0.78 -2.14
N LEU A 58 -24.15 0.29 -1.86
CA LEU A 58 -23.32 0.96 -2.87
C LEU A 58 -22.24 0.02 -3.44
N CYS A 59 -21.63 -0.82 -2.59
CA CYS A 59 -20.65 -1.81 -3.05
C CYS A 59 -21.30 -2.88 -3.97
N THR A 60 -22.48 -3.38 -3.61
CA THR A 60 -23.23 -4.34 -4.42
C THR A 60 -23.67 -3.72 -5.75
N VAL A 61 -24.24 -2.51 -5.71
CA VAL A 61 -24.64 -1.78 -6.93
C VAL A 61 -23.44 -1.47 -7.81
N GLY A 62 -22.32 -1.01 -7.25
CA GLY A 62 -21.08 -0.75 -8.00
C GLY A 62 -20.51 -1.99 -8.66
N THR A 63 -20.52 -3.12 -7.95
CA THR A 63 -20.08 -4.43 -8.46
C THR A 63 -21.00 -4.93 -9.58
N ALA A 64 -22.32 -4.88 -9.36
CA ALA A 64 -23.32 -5.28 -10.35
C ALA A 64 -23.27 -4.39 -11.60
N ALA A 65 -23.13 -3.08 -11.43
CA ALA A 65 -22.96 -2.14 -12.53
C ALA A 65 -21.71 -2.46 -13.34
N ARG A 66 -20.58 -2.72 -12.66
CA ARG A 66 -19.32 -3.10 -13.33
C ARG A 66 -19.44 -4.43 -14.09
N TYR A 67 -20.13 -5.42 -13.51
CA TYR A 67 -20.42 -6.68 -14.19
C TYR A 67 -21.27 -6.45 -15.45
N TYR A 68 -22.38 -5.71 -15.30
CA TYR A 68 -23.32 -5.42 -16.37
C TYR A 68 -22.66 -4.64 -17.51
N THR A 69 -21.91 -3.57 -17.21
CA THR A 69 -21.21 -2.78 -18.23
C THR A 69 -20.15 -3.58 -18.97
N THR A 70 -19.50 -4.54 -18.29
CA THR A 70 -18.54 -5.46 -18.93
C THR A 70 -19.23 -6.39 -19.94
N ILE A 71 -20.39 -6.95 -19.61
CA ILE A 71 -21.16 -7.82 -20.51
C ILE A 71 -21.67 -7.06 -21.72
N VAL A 72 -22.37 -5.94 -21.49
CA VAL A 72 -23.06 -5.19 -22.55
C VAL A 72 -22.07 -4.60 -23.55
N ASN A 73 -20.96 -4.04 -23.05
CA ASN A 73 -19.96 -3.39 -23.91
C ASN A 73 -18.84 -4.34 -24.36
N GLN A 74 -18.90 -5.62 -23.98
CA GLN A 74 -17.89 -6.64 -24.32
C GLN A 74 -16.46 -6.23 -23.90
N LEU A 75 -16.33 -5.72 -22.67
CA LEU A 75 -15.07 -5.18 -22.17
C LEU A 75 -14.11 -6.30 -21.74
N SER A 76 -12.80 -6.02 -21.74
CA SER A 76 -11.79 -6.98 -21.29
C SER A 76 -10.69 -6.29 -20.48
N ASN A 77 -10.49 -6.73 -19.23
CA ASN A 77 -9.41 -6.22 -18.37
C ASN A 77 -8.04 -6.80 -18.74
N TYR A 78 -8.03 -7.87 -19.52
CA TYR A 78 -6.83 -8.56 -19.94
C TYR A 78 -6.66 -8.38 -21.44
N ILE A 79 -5.43 -8.05 -21.86
CA ILE A 79 -5.05 -7.97 -23.26
C ILE A 79 -4.58 -9.35 -23.69
N TYR A 80 -5.37 -10.02 -24.50
CA TYR A 80 -5.09 -11.34 -25.05
C TYR A 80 -4.70 -11.26 -26.53
N PHE A 81 -4.16 -12.34 -27.07
CA PHE A 81 -3.78 -12.40 -28.48
C PHE A 81 -5.02 -12.19 -29.38
N GLY A 82 -4.93 -11.25 -30.35
CA GLY A 82 -6.07 -10.89 -31.19
C GLY A 82 -7.07 -9.91 -30.57
N THR A 83 -6.75 -9.27 -29.43
CA THR A 83 -7.60 -8.21 -28.86
C THR A 83 -7.75 -7.04 -29.85
N ASN A 84 -8.99 -6.69 -30.17
CA ASN A 84 -9.29 -5.54 -31.04
C ASN A 84 -9.01 -4.22 -30.30
N ILE A 85 -8.30 -3.29 -30.95
CA ILE A 85 -8.02 -1.92 -30.46
C ILE A 85 -9.28 -1.19 -30.02
N GLN A 86 -10.40 -1.34 -30.74
CA GLN A 86 -11.68 -0.72 -30.39
C GLN A 86 -12.20 -1.22 -29.03
N ARG A 87 -11.97 -2.49 -28.69
CA ARG A 87 -12.33 -3.05 -27.38
C ARG A 87 -11.47 -2.48 -26.28
N LEU A 88 -10.18 -2.25 -26.55
CA LEU A 88 -9.26 -1.63 -25.61
C LEU A 88 -9.70 -0.20 -25.27
N PHE A 89 -10.02 0.63 -26.28
CA PHE A 89 -10.53 1.98 -26.06
C PHE A 89 -11.89 1.99 -25.34
N ARG A 90 -12.83 1.12 -25.73
CA ARG A 90 -14.11 0.98 -24.99
C ARG A 90 -13.89 0.59 -23.53
N THR A 91 -12.94 -0.30 -23.26
CA THR A 91 -12.59 -0.68 -21.89
C THR A 91 -12.00 0.52 -21.14
N ALA A 92 -11.18 1.32 -21.82
CA ALA A 92 -10.62 2.55 -21.27
C ALA A 92 -11.72 3.56 -20.90
N ASP A 93 -12.67 3.80 -21.80
CA ASP A 93 -13.78 4.75 -21.66
C ASP A 93 -14.81 4.31 -20.61
N TYR A 94 -15.36 3.11 -20.76
CA TYR A 94 -16.54 2.69 -20.00
C TYR A 94 -16.22 2.11 -18.62
N MET A 95 -14.97 1.74 -18.35
CA MET A 95 -14.62 1.05 -17.10
C MET A 95 -13.30 1.51 -16.48
N TYR A 96 -12.25 1.70 -17.26
CA TYR A 96 -10.94 2.02 -16.70
C TYR A 96 -10.90 3.42 -16.09
N SER A 97 -11.43 4.41 -16.81
CA SER A 97 -11.47 5.82 -16.43
C SER A 97 -12.72 6.21 -15.62
N PHE A 98 -13.78 5.40 -15.63
CA PHE A 98 -15.04 5.75 -14.98
C PHE A 98 -14.98 5.60 -13.44
N PRO A 99 -15.08 6.69 -12.66
CA PRO A 99 -14.85 6.66 -11.21
C PRO A 99 -15.82 5.76 -10.42
N PRO A 100 -17.13 5.71 -10.72
CA PRO A 100 -18.07 4.84 -10.00
C PRO A 100 -17.70 3.35 -10.03
N HIS A 101 -17.15 2.85 -11.13
CA HIS A 101 -16.69 1.46 -11.23
C HIS A 101 -15.44 1.15 -10.40
N ARG A 102 -14.76 2.17 -9.87
CA ARG A 102 -13.59 2.05 -8.97
C ARG A 102 -13.94 2.29 -7.49
N SER A 103 -15.10 2.87 -7.22
CA SER A 103 -15.56 3.21 -5.87
C SER A 103 -15.67 2.02 -4.91
N THR A 104 -15.87 0.79 -5.42
CA THR A 104 -16.03 -0.42 -4.60
C THR A 104 -14.83 -0.66 -3.68
N VAL A 105 -13.61 -0.49 -4.19
CA VAL A 105 -12.36 -0.66 -3.44
C VAL A 105 -12.24 0.39 -2.33
N TYR A 106 -12.65 1.63 -2.61
CA TYR A 106 -12.67 2.73 -1.64
C TYR A 106 -13.67 2.46 -0.51
N ILE A 107 -14.87 2.00 -0.86
CA ILE A 107 -15.90 1.61 0.11
C ILE A 107 -15.39 0.48 1.01
N MET A 108 -14.71 -0.53 0.45
CA MET A 108 -14.09 -1.62 1.22
C MET A 108 -13.04 -1.10 2.21
N GLY A 109 -12.25 -0.08 1.83
CA GLY A 109 -11.33 0.60 2.73
C GLY A 109 -12.03 1.31 3.90
N ILE A 110 -13.16 2.00 3.64
CA ILE A 110 -13.98 2.64 4.68
C ILE A 110 -14.56 1.57 5.63
N LEU A 111 -15.08 0.47 5.07
CA LEU A 111 -15.60 -0.66 5.85
C LEU A 111 -14.50 -1.27 6.75
N LEU A 112 -13.29 -1.45 6.22
CA LEU A 112 -12.14 -1.91 7.01
C LEU A 112 -11.84 -0.93 8.16
N GLY A 113 -11.81 0.37 7.89
CA GLY A 113 -11.61 1.38 8.94
C GLY A 113 -12.65 1.29 10.06
N TYR A 114 -13.91 1.05 9.72
CA TYR A 114 -14.97 0.81 10.71
C TYR A 114 -14.76 -0.48 11.51
N VAL A 115 -14.40 -1.57 10.85
CA VAL A 115 -14.09 -2.86 11.50
C VAL A 115 -12.91 -2.72 12.47
N LEU A 116 -11.84 -2.03 12.06
CA LEU A 116 -10.66 -1.78 12.91
C LEU A 116 -11.03 -1.01 14.18
N ARG A 117 -11.89 0.00 14.05
CA ARG A 117 -12.36 0.79 15.21
C ARG A 117 -13.25 -0.03 16.15
N LYS A 118 -14.12 -0.89 15.60
CA LYS A 118 -15.08 -1.67 16.39
C LYS A 118 -14.43 -2.87 17.09
N TYR A 119 -13.48 -3.52 16.41
CA TYR A 119 -12.81 -4.74 16.88
C TYR A 119 -11.35 -4.46 17.25
N GLN A 120 -11.12 -3.39 17.99
CA GLN A 120 -9.81 -3.07 18.53
C GLN A 120 -9.40 -4.12 19.58
N SER A 121 -8.21 -4.68 19.44
CA SER A 121 -7.66 -5.71 20.35
C SER A 121 -8.50 -6.99 20.40
N ALA A 122 -9.11 -7.38 19.28
CA ALA A 122 -9.88 -8.62 19.19
C ALA A 122 -8.97 -9.85 19.37
N LYS A 123 -9.34 -10.72 20.32
CA LYS A 123 -8.68 -12.01 20.53
C LYS A 123 -9.24 -13.04 19.56
N LEU A 124 -8.54 -13.25 18.45
CA LEU A 124 -8.82 -14.30 17.47
C LEU A 124 -8.29 -15.66 17.96
N SER A 125 -9.11 -16.70 17.79
CA SER A 125 -8.69 -18.10 17.94
C SER A 125 -7.73 -18.51 16.83
N SER A 126 -6.85 -19.49 17.11
CA SER A 126 -5.98 -20.11 16.11
C SER A 126 -6.75 -20.68 14.90
N LEU A 127 -8.00 -21.09 15.09
CA LEU A 127 -8.85 -21.54 13.98
C LEU A 127 -9.28 -20.35 13.10
N GLN A 128 -9.73 -19.25 13.70
CA GLN A 128 -10.13 -18.05 12.96
C GLN A 128 -8.96 -17.44 12.19
N LEU A 129 -7.76 -17.44 12.78
CA LEU A 129 -6.55 -16.97 12.12
C LEU A 129 -6.20 -17.83 10.89
N ARG A 130 -6.27 -19.16 11.03
CA ARG A 130 -6.05 -20.09 9.89
C ARG A 130 -7.09 -19.87 8.79
N LEU A 131 -8.37 -19.81 9.14
CA LEU A 131 -9.45 -19.60 8.17
C LEU A 131 -9.34 -18.26 7.45
N GLY A 132 -8.95 -17.18 8.14
CA GLY A 132 -8.76 -15.90 7.48
C GLY A 132 -7.54 -15.87 6.57
N TRP A 133 -6.42 -16.52 6.94
CA TRP A 133 -5.26 -16.66 6.05
C TRP A 133 -5.55 -17.53 4.83
N THR A 134 -6.30 -18.64 4.98
CA THR A 134 -6.70 -19.46 3.84
C THR A 134 -7.65 -18.68 2.92
N ALA A 135 -8.65 -17.99 3.46
CA ALA A 135 -9.55 -17.15 2.68
C ALA A 135 -8.80 -16.03 1.94
N ALA A 136 -7.89 -15.32 2.61
CA ALA A 136 -7.08 -14.28 2.00
C ALA A 136 -6.19 -14.83 0.88
N THR A 137 -5.57 -16.00 1.10
CA THR A 137 -4.73 -16.68 0.10
C THR A 137 -5.55 -17.10 -1.12
N VAL A 138 -6.73 -17.67 -0.91
CA VAL A 138 -7.66 -18.03 -2.01
C VAL A 138 -8.06 -16.79 -2.80
N CYS A 139 -8.36 -15.67 -2.12
CA CYS A 139 -8.73 -14.42 -2.79
C CYS A 139 -7.61 -13.88 -3.70
N VAL A 140 -6.37 -13.81 -3.20
CA VAL A 140 -5.25 -13.31 -4.01
C VAL A 140 -4.91 -14.27 -5.15
N LEU A 141 -4.92 -15.58 -4.90
CA LEU A 141 -4.67 -16.59 -5.95
C LEU A 141 -5.75 -16.54 -7.03
N ALA A 142 -7.03 -16.44 -6.68
CA ALA A 142 -8.12 -16.30 -7.64
C ALA A 142 -7.97 -15.01 -8.47
N SER A 143 -7.49 -13.92 -7.86
CA SER A 143 -7.30 -12.64 -8.56
C SER A 143 -6.11 -12.64 -9.52
N VAL A 144 -5.03 -13.36 -9.17
CA VAL A 144 -3.79 -13.46 -9.97
C VAL A 144 -3.89 -14.53 -11.05
N LEU A 145 -4.44 -15.70 -10.72
CA LEU A 145 -4.55 -16.85 -11.61
C LEU A 145 -5.85 -16.87 -12.42
N GLY A 146 -6.89 -16.15 -11.98
CA GLY A 146 -8.16 -16.04 -12.69
C GLY A 146 -8.06 -15.65 -14.17
N PRO A 147 -7.20 -14.70 -14.58
CA PRO A 147 -7.06 -14.34 -15.99
C PRO A 147 -6.07 -15.25 -16.74
N ALA A 148 -5.43 -16.24 -16.11
CA ALA A 148 -4.42 -17.09 -16.76
C ALA A 148 -4.92 -17.76 -18.07
N PRO A 149 -6.17 -18.28 -18.15
CA PRO A 149 -6.69 -18.83 -19.41
C PRO A 149 -6.80 -17.79 -20.54
N MET A 150 -6.92 -16.50 -20.21
CA MET A 150 -6.97 -15.42 -21.20
C MET A 150 -5.61 -15.18 -21.86
N GLY A 151 -4.53 -15.73 -21.32
CA GLY A 151 -3.18 -15.63 -21.87
C GLY A 151 -2.86 -16.66 -22.96
N ASP A 152 -3.73 -17.65 -23.19
CA ASP A 152 -3.54 -18.65 -24.26
C ASP A 152 -3.67 -17.97 -25.64
N ILE A 153 -2.80 -18.35 -26.58
CA ILE A 153 -2.84 -17.87 -27.97
C ILE A 153 -4.15 -18.25 -28.66
N ASN A 154 -4.75 -19.38 -28.27
CA ASN A 154 -6.01 -19.88 -28.78
C ASN A 154 -7.22 -19.42 -27.96
N TYR A 155 -7.05 -18.47 -27.04
CA TYR A 155 -8.12 -17.99 -26.20
C TYR A 155 -9.24 -17.35 -27.02
N VAL A 156 -10.46 -17.87 -26.85
CA VAL A 156 -11.67 -17.26 -27.40
C VAL A 156 -12.33 -16.44 -26.30
N TYR A 157 -12.58 -15.17 -26.59
CA TYR A 157 -13.18 -14.25 -25.62
C TYR A 157 -14.53 -14.75 -25.13
N ASN A 158 -14.67 -14.82 -23.80
CA ASN A 158 -15.92 -15.11 -23.13
C ASN A 158 -16.31 -13.91 -22.26
N SER A 159 -17.42 -13.26 -22.62
CA SER A 159 -17.95 -12.07 -21.93
C SER A 159 -18.24 -12.33 -20.45
N THR A 160 -18.82 -13.50 -20.14
CA THR A 160 -19.18 -13.88 -18.78
C THR A 160 -17.94 -14.02 -17.90
N HIS A 161 -16.92 -14.72 -18.40
CA HIS A 161 -15.67 -14.89 -17.66
C HIS A 161 -14.96 -13.54 -17.44
N ALA A 162 -14.90 -12.70 -18.47
CA ALA A 162 -14.34 -11.36 -18.37
C ALA A 162 -15.10 -10.47 -17.36
N ALA A 163 -16.43 -10.53 -17.34
CA ALA A 163 -17.27 -9.76 -16.43
C ALA A 163 -17.15 -10.22 -14.96
N ILE A 164 -17.11 -11.54 -14.72
CA ILE A 164 -16.86 -12.10 -13.38
C ILE A 164 -15.51 -11.61 -12.88
N TYR A 165 -14.46 -11.79 -13.69
CA TYR A 165 -13.12 -11.35 -13.33
C TYR A 165 -13.08 -9.84 -13.07
N ALA A 166 -13.69 -9.05 -13.95
CA ALA A 166 -13.72 -7.61 -13.81
C ALA A 166 -14.38 -7.18 -12.51
N ALA A 167 -15.55 -7.74 -12.16
CA ALA A 167 -16.32 -7.34 -10.99
C ALA A 167 -15.68 -7.80 -9.66
N PHE A 168 -15.21 -9.05 -9.59
CA PHE A 168 -14.81 -9.66 -8.30
C PHE A 168 -13.31 -9.60 -8.00
N ALA A 169 -12.42 -9.53 -9.00
CA ALA A 169 -10.98 -9.46 -8.75
C ALA A 169 -10.58 -8.26 -7.86
N PRO A 170 -11.10 -7.03 -8.05
CA PRO A 170 -10.78 -5.91 -7.16
C PRO A 170 -11.20 -6.17 -5.71
N ILE A 171 -12.35 -6.82 -5.49
CA ILE A 171 -12.85 -7.16 -4.15
C ILE A 171 -11.94 -8.19 -3.49
N ALA A 172 -11.54 -9.23 -4.23
CA ALA A 172 -10.66 -10.26 -3.72
C ALA A 172 -9.26 -9.72 -3.37
N TRP A 173 -8.70 -8.83 -4.19
CA TRP A 173 -7.50 -8.05 -3.83
C TRP A 173 -7.68 -7.25 -2.54
N CYS A 174 -8.81 -6.56 -2.39
CA CYS A 174 -9.10 -5.78 -1.18
C CYS A 174 -9.21 -6.67 0.06
N LEU A 175 -9.86 -7.82 -0.03
CA LEU A 175 -10.03 -8.74 1.10
C LEU A 175 -8.68 -9.28 1.59
N PHE A 176 -7.77 -9.60 0.67
CA PHE A 176 -6.41 -10.04 1.00
C PHE A 176 -5.66 -8.97 1.81
N PHE A 177 -5.58 -7.74 1.29
CA PHE A 177 -4.89 -6.65 2.00
C PHE A 177 -5.61 -6.24 3.29
N SER A 178 -6.95 -6.26 3.30
CA SER A 178 -7.75 -5.95 4.48
C SER A 178 -7.47 -6.93 5.62
N TRP A 179 -7.32 -8.23 5.30
CA TRP A 179 -6.94 -9.24 6.29
C TRP A 179 -5.55 -8.98 6.87
N ILE A 180 -4.57 -8.68 6.03
CA ILE A 180 -3.20 -8.35 6.48
C ILE A 180 -3.21 -7.15 7.41
N VAL A 181 -3.91 -6.07 7.04
CA VAL A 181 -4.02 -4.85 7.85
C VAL A 181 -4.73 -5.16 9.18
N PHE A 182 -5.84 -5.90 9.16
CA PHE A 182 -6.60 -6.26 10.34
C PHE A 182 -5.79 -7.09 11.36
N VAL A 183 -5.09 -8.11 10.88
CA VAL A 183 -4.26 -9.00 11.70
C VAL A 183 -3.06 -8.22 12.26
N SER A 184 -2.41 -7.39 11.44
CA SER A 184 -1.28 -6.55 11.87
C SER A 184 -1.69 -5.51 12.93
N HIS A 185 -2.86 -4.87 12.76
CA HIS A 185 -3.39 -3.90 13.71
C HIS A 185 -3.71 -4.53 15.08
N ASN A 186 -4.13 -5.80 15.10
CA ASN A 186 -4.41 -6.53 16.34
C ASN A 186 -3.16 -7.18 16.97
N GLY A 187 -1.96 -6.90 16.47
CA GLY A 187 -0.69 -7.36 17.07
C GLY A 187 -0.26 -8.77 16.67
N TYR A 188 -0.96 -9.42 15.74
CA TYR A 188 -0.56 -10.72 15.24
C TYR A 188 0.58 -10.57 14.23
N THR A 189 1.71 -11.23 14.51
CA THR A 189 2.91 -11.14 13.66
C THR A 189 3.23 -12.48 13.01
N ASN A 190 3.53 -12.46 11.71
CA ASN A 190 4.07 -13.58 10.96
C ASN A 190 5.08 -13.06 9.91
N LYS A 191 5.68 -13.95 9.12
CA LYS A 191 6.66 -13.54 8.10
C LYS A 191 6.07 -12.54 7.09
N LEU A 192 4.82 -12.75 6.66
CA LEU A 192 4.13 -11.87 5.71
C LEU A 192 3.85 -10.48 6.30
N THR A 193 3.28 -10.39 7.51
CA THR A 193 3.01 -9.10 8.14
C THR A 193 4.29 -8.33 8.44
N LYS A 194 5.38 -9.02 8.81
CA LYS A 194 6.72 -8.40 8.93
C LYS A 194 7.25 -7.87 7.60
N LEU A 195 7.08 -8.63 6.51
CA LEU A 195 7.46 -8.19 5.17
C LEU A 195 6.68 -6.92 4.77
N PHE A 196 5.35 -6.93 4.91
CA PHE A 196 4.51 -5.78 4.57
C PHE A 196 4.72 -4.57 5.51
N ALA A 197 5.19 -4.78 6.73
CA ALA A 197 5.56 -3.72 7.67
C ALA A 197 7.01 -3.21 7.49
N TRP A 198 7.73 -3.65 6.45
CA TRP A 198 9.13 -3.28 6.26
C TRP A 198 9.29 -1.78 5.99
N ARG A 199 10.24 -1.15 6.70
CA ARG A 199 10.53 0.29 6.59
C ARG A 199 10.95 0.73 5.18
N GLY A 200 11.48 -0.17 4.36
CA GLY A 200 11.83 0.12 2.96
C GLY A 200 10.65 0.63 2.14
N PHE A 201 9.44 0.14 2.39
CA PHE A 201 8.23 0.59 1.68
C PHE A 201 7.86 2.05 1.95
N GLN A 202 8.44 2.70 2.97
CA GLN A 202 8.26 4.14 3.18
C GLN A 202 8.89 4.95 2.04
N VAL A 203 10.00 4.48 1.46
CA VAL A 203 10.62 5.14 0.28
C VAL A 203 9.70 4.98 -0.93
N SER A 204 9.22 3.76 -1.18
CA SER A 204 8.28 3.49 -2.26
C SER A 204 7.01 4.32 -2.16
N THR A 205 6.49 4.55 -0.94
CA THR A 205 5.31 5.39 -0.72
C THR A 205 5.57 6.84 -1.13
N LYS A 206 6.73 7.40 -0.80
CA LYS A 206 7.11 8.76 -1.19
C LYS A 206 7.35 8.92 -2.69
N LEU A 207 7.86 7.86 -3.34
CA LEU A 207 8.19 7.87 -4.77
C LEU A 207 6.98 7.48 -5.65
N SER A 208 5.94 6.87 -5.07
CA SER A 208 4.79 6.30 -5.78
C SER A 208 4.09 7.30 -6.71
N TYR A 209 3.89 8.53 -6.26
CA TYR A 209 3.28 9.59 -7.05
C TYR A 209 4.14 9.96 -8.27
N ALA A 210 5.44 10.11 -8.09
CA ALA A 210 6.34 10.43 -9.18
C ALA A 210 6.48 9.28 -10.19
N ILE A 211 6.55 8.02 -9.71
CA ILE A 211 6.51 6.83 -10.58
C ILE A 211 5.21 6.83 -11.38
N TYR A 212 4.09 7.11 -10.71
CA TYR A 212 2.82 7.21 -11.38
C TYR A 212 2.87 8.29 -12.46
N LEU A 213 3.39 9.50 -12.25
CA LEU A 213 3.40 10.50 -13.31
C LEU A 213 4.36 10.19 -14.48
N THR A 214 5.47 9.50 -14.23
CA THR A 214 6.51 9.28 -15.24
C THR A 214 6.27 8.03 -16.10
N GLN A 215 5.56 7.02 -15.59
CA GLN A 215 5.49 5.71 -16.25
C GLN A 215 4.88 5.76 -17.66
N PHE A 216 3.73 6.41 -17.93
CA PHE A 216 3.19 6.43 -19.32
C PHE A 216 4.02 7.32 -20.26
N PRO A 217 4.53 8.52 -19.92
CA PRO A 217 5.43 9.25 -20.81
C PRO A 217 6.63 8.42 -21.23
N VAL A 218 7.27 7.73 -20.28
CA VAL A 218 8.44 6.89 -20.57
C VAL A 218 8.02 5.68 -21.43
N PHE A 219 6.93 5.01 -21.08
CA PHE A 219 6.37 3.90 -21.88
C PHE A 219 6.09 4.34 -23.32
N PHE A 220 5.32 5.42 -23.54
CA PHE A 220 4.97 5.90 -24.87
C PHE A 220 6.19 6.40 -25.65
N TYR A 221 7.15 7.04 -24.97
CA TYR A 221 8.42 7.43 -25.59
C TYR A 221 9.20 6.20 -26.08
N ASN A 222 9.29 5.16 -25.26
CA ASN A 222 9.96 3.92 -25.62
C ASN A 222 9.24 3.20 -26.75
N VAL A 223 7.91 3.08 -26.68
CA VAL A 223 7.08 2.48 -27.75
C VAL A 223 7.22 3.27 -29.06
N GLY A 224 7.14 4.61 -29.02
CA GLY A 224 7.26 5.46 -30.21
C GLY A 224 8.64 5.42 -30.87
N ARG A 225 9.68 5.05 -30.14
CA ARG A 225 11.05 4.86 -30.68
C ARG A 225 11.30 3.47 -31.24
N ARG A 226 10.47 2.47 -30.90
CA ARG A 226 10.66 1.09 -31.37
C ARG A 226 10.33 1.01 -32.87
N ARG A 227 11.35 0.74 -33.69
CA ARG A 227 11.22 0.54 -35.14
C ARG A 227 11.38 -0.92 -35.59
N HIS A 228 11.79 -1.80 -34.68
CA HIS A 228 12.01 -3.22 -34.95
C HIS A 228 11.35 -4.08 -33.87
N ILE A 229 11.04 -5.33 -34.22
CA ILE A 229 10.54 -6.34 -33.29
C ILE A 229 11.65 -6.61 -32.28
N HIS A 230 11.37 -6.32 -31.00
CA HIS A 230 12.32 -6.59 -29.93
C HIS A 230 12.30 -8.08 -29.61
N HIS A 231 13.38 -8.79 -29.94
CA HIS A 231 13.53 -10.18 -29.52
C HIS A 231 13.89 -10.21 -28.04
N TYR A 232 13.04 -10.82 -27.24
CA TYR A 232 13.32 -11.06 -25.84
C TYR A 232 14.12 -12.36 -25.72
N TYR A 233 15.40 -12.25 -25.36
CA TYR A 233 16.31 -13.39 -25.30
C TYR A 233 16.11 -14.29 -24.07
N ASN A 234 15.43 -13.77 -23.03
CA ASN A 234 15.24 -14.46 -21.75
C ASN A 234 13.81 -14.27 -21.22
N PHE A 235 13.28 -15.27 -20.50
CA PHE A 235 11.95 -15.22 -19.88
C PHE A 235 11.76 -13.99 -18.97
N VAL A 236 12.77 -13.63 -18.18
CA VAL A 236 12.73 -12.43 -17.34
C VAL A 236 12.59 -11.17 -18.18
N SER A 237 13.27 -11.09 -19.33
CA SER A 237 13.19 -9.93 -20.22
C SER A 237 11.83 -9.83 -20.92
N ILE A 238 11.14 -10.96 -21.17
CA ILE A 238 9.77 -11.00 -21.69
C ILE A 238 8.80 -10.35 -20.70
N ILE A 239 8.99 -10.59 -19.41
CA ILE A 239 8.08 -10.11 -18.35
C ILE A 239 8.47 -8.70 -17.87
N LEU A 240 9.77 -8.40 -17.80
CA LEU A 240 10.32 -7.17 -17.24
C LEU A 240 11.33 -6.56 -18.21
N ASP A 241 10.95 -5.42 -18.79
CA ASP A 241 11.88 -4.61 -19.57
C ASP A 241 12.74 -3.75 -18.63
N THR A 242 13.91 -4.27 -18.27
CA THR A 242 14.83 -3.63 -17.31
C THR A 242 15.18 -2.19 -17.70
N ASN A 243 15.32 -1.88 -18.99
CA ASN A 243 15.65 -0.52 -19.45
C ASN A 243 14.51 0.44 -19.19
N GLU A 244 13.27 0.01 -19.42
CA GLU A 244 12.09 0.80 -19.14
C GLU A 244 11.93 1.05 -17.64
N PHE A 245 12.05 0.01 -16.81
CA PHE A 245 11.97 0.15 -15.36
C PHE A 245 13.04 1.09 -14.79
N ILE A 246 14.29 0.98 -15.25
CA ILE A 246 15.38 1.90 -14.85
C ILE A 246 15.04 3.33 -15.26
N SER A 247 14.55 3.53 -16.48
CA SER A 247 14.19 4.86 -16.99
C SER A 247 13.07 5.50 -16.17
N ILE A 248 12.01 4.74 -15.85
CA ILE A 248 10.90 5.19 -15.00
C ILE A 248 11.41 5.53 -13.60
N PHE A 249 12.27 4.67 -13.02
CA PHE A 249 12.83 4.88 -11.69
C PHE A 249 13.67 6.17 -11.64
N LEU A 250 14.63 6.34 -12.55
CA LEU A 250 15.47 7.54 -12.60
C LEU A 250 14.65 8.82 -12.82
N ALA A 251 13.70 8.79 -13.76
CA ALA A 251 12.80 9.92 -14.01
C ALA A 251 11.96 10.25 -12.77
N SER A 252 11.45 9.24 -12.06
CA SER A 252 10.66 9.45 -10.85
C SER A 252 11.47 10.04 -9.70
N VAL A 253 12.73 9.62 -9.53
CA VAL A 253 13.65 10.17 -8.53
C VAL A 253 13.95 11.63 -8.87
N ALA A 254 14.27 11.94 -10.12
CA ALA A 254 14.51 13.31 -10.58
C ALA A 254 13.28 14.21 -10.32
N LEU A 255 12.08 13.76 -10.70
CA LEU A 255 10.84 14.50 -10.46
C LEU A 255 10.58 14.73 -8.97
N THR A 256 10.84 13.71 -8.14
CA THR A 256 10.66 13.81 -6.68
C THR A 256 11.61 14.80 -6.04
N VAL A 257 12.88 14.76 -6.40
CA VAL A 257 13.91 15.62 -5.79
C VAL A 257 13.79 17.07 -6.28
N LEU A 258 13.54 17.28 -7.58
CA LEU A 258 13.51 18.61 -8.18
C LEU A 258 12.20 19.36 -7.96
N PHE A 259 11.08 18.65 -7.87
CA PHE A 259 9.75 19.27 -7.77
C PHE A 259 9.03 18.84 -6.48
N ASP A 260 8.81 17.55 -6.29
CA ASP A 260 7.86 17.09 -5.28
C ASP A 260 8.32 17.41 -3.84
N ALA A 261 9.59 17.16 -3.52
CA ALA A 261 10.19 17.50 -2.23
C ALA A 261 10.22 19.02 -1.92
N PRO A 262 10.68 19.91 -2.83
CA PRO A 262 10.66 21.35 -2.57
C PRO A 262 9.24 21.89 -2.41
N PHE A 263 8.26 21.45 -3.22
CA PHE A 263 6.86 21.89 -3.06
C PHE A 263 6.24 21.43 -1.74
N GLN A 264 6.55 20.21 -1.29
CA GLN A 264 6.11 19.74 0.04
C GLN A 264 6.71 20.58 1.18
N ASN A 265 7.97 21.02 1.05
CA ASN A 265 8.60 21.91 2.02
C ASN A 265 8.03 23.34 1.97
N LEU A 266 7.78 23.88 0.77
CA LEU A 266 7.15 25.18 0.60
C LEU A 266 5.75 25.23 1.23
N LYS A 267 4.94 24.17 1.03
CA LYS A 267 3.63 24.03 1.71
C LYS A 267 3.76 24.11 3.23
N LYS A 268 4.75 23.44 3.82
CA LYS A 268 5.00 23.48 5.27
C LYS A 268 5.36 24.90 5.74
N LEU A 269 6.14 25.64 4.96
CA LEU A 269 6.51 27.02 5.27
C LEU A 269 5.32 27.99 5.14
N LEU A 270 4.48 27.83 4.12
CA LEU A 270 3.31 28.68 3.90
C LEU A 270 2.21 28.44 4.94
N ILE A 271 2.00 27.18 5.36
CA ILE A 271 1.00 26.83 6.39
C ILE A 271 1.52 27.15 7.80
N LYS A 272 2.84 27.08 8.04
CA LYS A 272 3.47 27.65 9.25
C LYS A 272 3.66 29.16 9.12
N ARG A 273 2.58 29.93 8.96
CA ARG A 273 2.63 31.33 9.40
C ARG A 273 2.43 31.39 10.92
N PRO A 274 3.25 32.17 11.64
CA PRO A 274 3.22 32.20 13.09
C PRO A 274 1.98 32.98 13.53
N PHE A 275 1.12 32.35 14.32
CA PHE A 275 0.31 33.11 15.28
C PHE A 275 1.26 33.56 16.40
N SER A 276 2.14 34.51 16.08
CA SER A 276 2.90 35.25 17.09
C SER A 276 1.98 36.39 17.51
N SER A 277 1.24 36.16 18.60
CA SER A 277 0.76 37.26 19.41
C SER A 277 1.98 38.04 19.87
N SER A 278 2.18 39.20 19.26
CA SER A 278 3.03 40.25 19.79
C SER A 278 2.53 40.58 21.20
N ALA A 279 3.31 40.23 22.22
CA ALA A 279 3.19 40.76 23.56
C ALA A 279 4.59 41.20 24.00
N ASN A 280 5.06 42.28 23.39
CA ASN A 280 6.18 43.04 23.93
C ASN A 280 5.69 43.89 25.11
N GLY A 281 6.13 43.50 26.31
CA GLY A 281 6.87 44.35 27.24
C GLY A 281 6.25 45.63 27.79
N THR A 282 6.11 45.66 29.12
CA THR A 282 6.57 46.79 29.93
C THR A 282 7.25 46.30 31.20
N ALA A 283 8.47 46.79 31.40
CA ALA A 283 9.42 46.47 32.46
C ALA A 283 9.00 46.99 33.85
N LYS A 284 9.60 46.42 34.91
CA LYS A 284 10.18 47.21 36.01
C LYS A 284 11.18 46.41 36.84
N ASP A 285 12.27 47.11 37.14
CA ASP A 285 13.52 46.71 37.80
C ASP A 285 13.39 46.10 39.20
N LYS A 286 14.37 45.27 39.60
CA LYS A 286 15.34 45.58 40.69
C LYS A 286 16.38 44.46 40.94
N ALA A 287 17.64 44.84 40.71
CA ALA A 287 18.87 44.60 41.48
C ALA A 287 19.28 43.17 42.01
N LEU A 288 20.49 42.77 41.58
CA LEU A 288 21.48 41.84 42.18
C LEU A 288 21.86 42.24 43.66
N PRO A 289 22.64 41.47 44.48
CA PRO A 289 23.80 40.64 44.08
C PRO A 289 24.01 39.24 44.69
N THR A 290 24.63 38.40 43.86
CA THR A 290 25.74 37.45 44.07
C THR A 290 26.28 37.20 45.50
N LYS A 291 26.46 35.91 45.85
CA LYS A 291 27.64 35.42 46.58
C LYS A 291 28.20 34.16 45.92
N ALA A 292 29.48 34.22 45.61
CA ALA A 292 30.36 33.12 45.23
C ALA A 292 31.02 32.51 46.49
N VAL A 293 31.58 31.31 46.35
CA VAL A 293 32.93 30.86 46.76
C VAL A 293 32.93 29.37 47.11
N ALA A 294 34.04 28.74 46.71
CA ALA A 294 34.37 27.34 46.57
C ALA A 294 35.08 26.73 47.79
N GLU A 295 35.68 25.54 47.57
CA GLU A 295 36.63 24.78 48.40
C GLU A 295 35.97 23.85 49.45
N GLY A 296 36.39 22.62 49.72
CA GLY A 296 37.57 21.83 49.35
C GLY A 296 37.81 20.77 50.46
N GLU A 297 38.45 19.65 50.12
CA GLU A 297 39.15 18.68 51.00
C GLU A 297 38.41 17.50 51.70
N THR A 298 38.62 16.31 51.10
CA THR A 298 39.22 15.05 51.63
C THR A 298 39.31 14.75 53.15
N ALA A 299 38.85 13.56 53.57
CA ALA A 299 39.69 12.36 53.88
C ALA A 299 39.03 11.38 54.92
N THR A 300 39.11 10.06 54.63
CA THR A 300 39.35 8.87 55.52
C THR A 300 38.60 8.69 56.86
N ALA A 301 38.25 7.50 57.39
CA ALA A 301 38.35 6.09 57.05
C ALA A 301 37.65 5.26 58.19
N VAL A 302 37.62 3.93 58.03
CA VAL A 302 37.61 2.86 59.07
C VAL A 302 36.25 2.30 59.57
N THR A 303 35.94 1.10 59.08
CA THR A 303 35.16 -0.01 59.71
C THR A 303 35.92 -0.63 60.89
N PRO A 304 35.31 -1.38 61.85
CA PRO A 304 35.31 -2.85 61.66
C PRO A 304 34.22 -3.69 62.39
N GLU A 305 34.01 -4.90 61.80
CA GLU A 305 33.82 -6.22 62.46
C GLU A 305 32.51 -6.56 63.19
N SER A 306 32.09 -7.83 63.34
CA SER A 306 32.44 -9.16 62.78
C SER A 306 31.33 -10.14 63.25
N GLY A 307 30.95 -11.17 62.48
CA GLY A 307 31.37 -12.58 62.71
C GLY A 307 30.18 -13.39 63.29
N THR A 308 29.92 -14.67 63.07
CA THR A 308 30.61 -15.89 62.56
C THR A 308 29.51 -16.98 62.43
N GLY A 309 29.61 -18.15 61.77
CA GLY A 309 30.66 -18.91 61.08
C GLY A 309 30.01 -20.08 60.27
N ILE A 310 30.63 -20.56 59.17
CA ILE A 310 31.49 -21.78 59.05
C ILE A 310 30.63 -23.07 58.86
N ALA A 311 30.78 -24.01 57.90
CA ALA A 311 31.96 -24.52 57.16
C ALA A 311 31.59 -25.38 55.91
N THR A 312 32.47 -25.36 54.87
CA THR A 312 33.11 -26.48 54.09
C THR A 312 32.27 -27.60 53.43
N THR A 313 32.55 -28.17 52.24
CA THR A 313 33.78 -28.33 51.41
C THR A 313 33.47 -28.95 50.02
N ASN A 314 34.17 -28.51 48.95
CA ASN A 314 34.87 -29.25 47.85
C ASN A 314 34.14 -30.37 47.02
N THR A 315 34.32 -30.61 45.70
CA THR A 315 35.37 -30.30 44.70
C THR A 315 34.90 -30.70 43.26
N THR A 316 35.28 -29.91 42.22
CA THR A 316 35.81 -30.23 40.84
C THR A 316 35.49 -31.57 40.12
N THR A 317 35.37 -31.73 38.78
CA THR A 317 36.06 -31.10 37.60
C THR A 317 35.52 -31.63 36.24
N ALA A 318 35.52 -30.75 35.22
CA ALA A 318 35.96 -30.90 33.81
C ALA A 318 35.36 -31.92 32.78
N LYS A 319 35.52 -31.58 31.49
CA LYS A 319 34.90 -32.03 30.21
C LYS A 319 36.03 -32.37 29.18
N PRO A 320 35.79 -32.62 27.86
CA PRO A 320 35.44 -33.80 27.00
C PRO A 320 36.63 -34.25 26.07
N PRO A 321 36.56 -34.66 24.74
CA PRO A 321 35.56 -35.31 23.82
C PRO A 321 36.10 -36.48 22.89
N SER A 322 35.25 -36.97 21.94
CA SER A 322 35.51 -37.77 20.69
C SER A 322 35.63 -39.32 20.84
N SER A 323 35.30 -40.25 19.92
CA SER A 323 34.89 -40.32 18.49
C SER A 323 34.34 -41.74 18.14
N ALA A 324 33.66 -41.83 16.98
CA ALA A 324 33.10 -42.95 16.18
C ALA A 324 33.63 -44.41 16.28
N LEU A 325 32.75 -45.41 16.08
CA LEU A 325 32.75 -46.38 14.95
C LEU A 325 31.52 -47.33 14.92
N HIS A 326 31.11 -47.72 13.71
CA HIS A 326 30.05 -48.67 13.26
C HIS A 326 30.36 -50.17 13.58
N PRO A 327 29.42 -51.16 13.48
CA PRO A 327 29.06 -51.79 12.17
C PRO A 327 27.69 -52.53 12.01
N HIS A 328 27.44 -52.98 10.75
CA HIS A 328 26.51 -54.01 10.22
C HIS A 328 24.98 -53.75 10.15
N GLN A 329 24.16 -54.34 9.27
CA GLN A 329 24.17 -54.85 7.87
C GLN A 329 22.74 -55.45 7.61
N HIS A 330 22.40 -55.80 6.34
CA HIS A 330 21.19 -56.45 5.78
C HIS A 330 20.08 -55.49 5.28
N SER A 331 19.80 -55.34 3.97
CA SER A 331 19.47 -56.25 2.84
C SER A 331 18.00 -56.68 2.80
N GLU A 332 17.19 -55.97 2.01
CA GLU A 332 16.38 -56.44 0.86
C GLU A 332 15.84 -55.22 0.08
#